data_AF-A0A1Q5GRH8-F1
#
_entry.id   AF-A0A1Q5GRH8-F1
#
_cell.length_a   1.000
_cell.length_b   1.000
_cell.length_c   1.000
_cell.angle_alpha   90.00
_cell.angle_beta   90.00
_cell.angle_gamma   90.00
#
_symmetry.space_group_name_H-M   'P 1'
#
loop_
_entity.id
_entity.type
_entity.pdbx_description
1 polymer ?
#
loop_
_entity_poly.entity_id
_entity_poly.type
_entity_poly.pdbx_seq_one_letter_code
_entity_poly.pdbx_strand_id
1 'polypeptide(L)'
;MSVTTSGLTAVRAGLLDYQAAWDEQRRLHEAVVAGEQGDTVLLLEHPSVYTAGKRTEPWDRPMDGTPVVDVDRGGKITWHGPGQLVGYPIVRLPDPVDVVAYVRRTEQLLIDVCAEFGLAAGRVEGRSGVWVPEDDRGPARKVAAIGIRVARGVTLHGFSVNCDCDLGFFDRIVPCGIRDAGVTSLTAELGRPITVADVLPVVERHLPTLTQV
;
A
#
# COMPACT_ATOMS: atom_id res chain seq x y z
N MET A 1 -0.33 -18.60 5.91
CA MET A 1 -1.18 -19.43 5.01
C MET A 1 -1.15 -18.81 3.63
N SER A 2 -1.16 -19.62 2.56
CA SER A 2 -1.19 -19.12 1.18
C SER A 2 -2.47 -19.53 0.45
N VAL A 3 -2.93 -18.66 -0.46
CA VAL A 3 -4.10 -18.90 -1.33
C VAL A 3 -3.68 -18.51 -2.75
N THR A 4 -3.94 -19.36 -3.73
CA THR A 4 -3.63 -19.08 -5.15
C THR A 4 -4.91 -18.81 -5.91
N THR A 5 -4.99 -17.65 -6.57
CA THR A 5 -6.11 -17.25 -7.42
C THR A 5 -5.55 -16.68 -8.73
N SER A 6 -5.99 -17.20 -9.87
CA SER A 6 -5.61 -16.70 -11.20
C SER A 6 -4.08 -16.61 -11.44
N GLY A 7 -3.31 -17.57 -10.93
CA GLY A 7 -1.84 -17.60 -11.06
C GLY A 7 -1.08 -16.71 -10.07
N LEU A 8 -1.79 -15.90 -9.27
CA LEU A 8 -1.22 -15.05 -8.22
C LEU A 8 -1.35 -15.74 -6.86
N THR A 9 -0.23 -15.92 -6.15
CA THR A 9 -0.21 -16.53 -4.81
C THR A 9 -0.18 -15.46 -3.74
N ALA A 10 -1.24 -15.38 -2.93
CA ALA A 10 -1.28 -14.55 -1.74
C ALA A 10 -0.61 -15.28 -0.57
N VAL A 11 0.25 -14.59 0.18
CA VAL A 11 0.91 -15.09 1.38
C VAL A 11 0.59 -14.14 2.54
N ARG A 12 -0.15 -14.64 3.53
CA ARG A 12 -0.39 -13.91 4.79
C ARG A 12 0.81 -14.08 5.72
N ALA A 13 1.57 -13.02 5.95
CA ALA A 13 2.78 -13.04 6.78
C ALA A 13 2.57 -12.49 8.20
N GLY A 14 1.39 -11.96 8.53
CA GLY A 14 1.08 -11.43 9.85
C GLY A 14 1.88 -10.15 10.16
N LEU A 15 2.31 -9.96 11.40
CA LEU A 15 3.16 -8.85 11.80
C LEU A 15 4.63 -9.19 11.50
N LEU A 16 5.29 -8.37 10.67
CA LEU A 16 6.67 -8.60 10.25
C LEU A 16 7.50 -7.31 10.33
N ASP A 17 8.73 -7.40 10.82
CA ASP A 17 9.69 -6.29 10.78
C ASP A 17 9.87 -5.76 9.35
N TYR A 18 10.07 -4.45 9.22
CA TYR A 18 10.17 -3.81 7.91
C TYR A 18 11.36 -4.32 7.10
N GLN A 19 12.53 -4.46 7.73
CA GLN A 19 13.74 -4.91 7.03
C GLN A 19 13.60 -6.38 6.63
N ALA A 20 13.09 -7.23 7.52
CA ALA A 20 12.82 -8.64 7.22
C ALA A 20 11.84 -8.81 6.03
N ALA A 21 10.77 -8.01 6.00
CA ALA A 21 9.83 -8.02 4.88
C ALA A 21 10.47 -7.51 3.59
N TRP A 22 11.34 -6.50 3.67
CA TRP A 22 12.01 -5.96 2.48
C TRP A 22 13.02 -6.95 1.89
N ASP A 23 13.74 -7.68 2.74
CA ASP A 23 14.64 -8.75 2.29
C ASP A 23 13.86 -9.92 1.67
N GLU A 24 12.69 -10.26 2.22
CA GLU A 24 11.81 -11.26 1.62
C GLU A 24 11.25 -10.80 0.27
N GLN A 25 10.86 -9.53 0.13
CA GLN A 25 10.47 -8.96 -1.17
C GLN A 25 11.58 -9.10 -2.21
N ARG A 26 12.84 -8.85 -1.84
CA ARG A 26 14.00 -8.99 -2.75
C ARG A 26 14.23 -10.45 -3.13
N ARG A 27 14.15 -11.37 -2.17
CA ARG A 27 14.26 -12.82 -2.43
C ARG A 27 13.19 -13.30 -3.40
N LEU A 28 11.95 -12.91 -3.18
CA LEU A 28 10.81 -13.22 -4.06
C LEU A 28 11.00 -12.59 -5.45
N HIS A 29 11.48 -11.34 -5.51
CA HIS A 29 11.73 -10.64 -6.76
C HIS A 29 12.74 -11.38 -7.63
N GLU A 30 13.87 -11.81 -7.07
CA GLU A 30 14.87 -12.61 -7.80
C GLU A 30 14.26 -13.91 -8.33
N ALA A 31 13.50 -14.64 -7.50
CA ALA A 31 12.87 -15.90 -7.90
C ALA A 31 11.82 -15.72 -9.00
N VAL A 32 11.00 -14.66 -8.93
CA VAL A 32 10.02 -14.34 -9.97
C VAL A 32 10.72 -13.90 -11.26
N VAL A 33 11.80 -13.10 -11.16
CA VAL A 33 12.62 -12.69 -12.32
C VAL A 33 13.22 -13.91 -13.02
N ALA A 34 13.75 -14.87 -12.26
CA ALA A 34 14.34 -16.12 -12.76
C ALA A 34 13.29 -17.13 -13.29
N GLY A 35 12.00 -16.92 -12.99
CA GLY A 35 10.92 -17.86 -13.35
C GLY A 35 10.86 -19.10 -12.44
N GLU A 36 11.55 -19.06 -11.31
CA GLU A 36 11.57 -20.13 -10.30
C GLU A 36 10.35 -20.08 -9.38
N GLN A 37 9.71 -18.92 -9.28
CA GLN A 37 8.49 -18.70 -8.52
C GLN A 37 7.45 -17.93 -9.36
N GLY A 38 6.18 -18.30 -9.21
CA GLY A 38 5.07 -17.56 -9.81
C GLY A 38 4.82 -16.22 -9.11
N ASP A 39 3.99 -15.39 -9.71
CA ASP A 39 3.61 -14.10 -9.14
C ASP A 39 3.06 -14.28 -7.71
N THR A 40 3.53 -13.43 -6.80
CA THR A 40 3.25 -13.57 -5.36
C THR A 40 2.85 -12.22 -4.76
N VAL A 41 1.91 -12.19 -3.83
CA VAL A 41 1.61 -11.00 -3.01
C VAL A 41 1.82 -11.33 -1.54
N LEU A 42 2.69 -10.57 -0.86
CA LEU A 42 2.76 -10.61 0.59
C LEU A 42 1.68 -9.69 1.17
N LEU A 43 0.89 -10.19 2.12
CA LEU A 43 -0.09 -9.44 2.89
C LEU A 43 0.30 -9.49 4.37
N LEU A 44 0.54 -8.33 4.98
CA LEU A 44 1.14 -8.23 6.31
C LEU A 44 0.80 -6.91 7.01
N GLU A 45 1.21 -6.82 8.26
CA GLU A 45 1.32 -5.59 9.02
C GLU A 45 2.79 -5.37 9.41
N HIS A 46 3.16 -4.11 9.67
CA HIS A 46 4.47 -3.79 10.23
C HIS A 46 4.35 -3.32 11.68
N PRO A 47 5.39 -3.50 12.51
CA PRO A 47 5.62 -2.61 13.64
C PRO A 47 5.68 -1.15 13.17
N SER A 48 5.42 -0.21 14.08
CA SER A 48 5.42 1.22 13.75
C SER A 48 6.76 1.65 13.12
N VAL A 49 6.71 2.15 11.89
CA VAL A 49 7.89 2.51 11.09
C VAL A 49 7.57 3.62 10.10
N TYR A 50 8.45 4.62 10.02
CA TYR A 50 8.46 5.59 8.94
C TYR A 50 9.38 5.13 7.82
N THR A 51 8.93 5.23 6.57
CA THR A 51 9.74 4.89 5.39
C THR A 51 9.80 6.06 4.43
N ALA A 52 11.00 6.42 4.00
CA ALA A 52 11.25 7.54 3.08
C ALA A 52 11.59 7.00 1.68
N GLY A 53 10.67 7.20 0.73
CA GLY A 53 10.93 6.92 -0.69
C GLY A 53 11.88 7.93 -1.32
N LYS A 54 12.31 7.67 -2.57
CA LYS A 54 13.36 8.45 -3.27
C LYS A 54 13.10 9.96 -3.41
N ARG A 55 11.85 10.41 -3.30
CA ARG A 55 11.46 11.83 -3.46
C ARG A 55 11.25 12.54 -2.13
N THR A 56 11.54 11.89 -1.00
CA THR A 56 11.32 12.46 0.33
C THR A 56 12.26 13.63 0.58
N GLU A 57 11.71 14.79 0.95
CA GLU A 57 12.49 15.98 1.29
C GLU A 57 12.71 16.06 2.81
N PRO A 58 13.76 16.74 3.30
CA PRO A 58 14.05 16.78 4.73
C PRO A 58 12.89 17.27 5.60
N TRP A 59 12.10 18.24 5.12
CA TRP A 59 10.93 18.77 5.83
C TRP A 59 9.70 17.87 5.77
N ASP A 60 9.72 16.80 4.96
CA ASP A 60 8.65 15.82 4.97
C ASP A 60 8.82 14.86 6.19
N ARG A 61 10.03 14.76 6.75
CA ARG A 61 10.40 13.83 7.83
C ARG A 61 9.92 14.28 9.22
N PRO A 62 9.80 13.35 10.19
CA PRO A 62 9.59 13.71 11.59
C PRO A 62 10.68 14.64 12.12
N MET A 63 10.26 15.72 12.77
CA MET A 63 11.16 16.72 13.37
C MET A 63 11.54 16.39 14.81
N ASP A 64 10.94 15.35 15.39
CA ASP A 64 11.13 14.90 16.78
C ASP A 64 12.29 13.89 16.94
N GLY A 65 13.01 13.59 15.86
CA GLY A 65 14.12 12.61 15.84
C GLY A 65 13.67 11.16 15.70
N THR A 66 12.39 10.89 15.44
CA THR A 66 11.91 9.52 15.18
C THR A 66 12.67 8.89 14.00
N PRO A 67 13.21 7.66 14.13
CA PRO A 67 13.92 7.00 13.04
C PRO A 67 13.07 6.82 11.79
N VAL A 68 13.72 6.94 10.62
CA VAL A 68 13.11 6.75 9.30
C VAL A 68 13.98 5.81 8.48
N VAL A 69 13.38 4.81 7.86
CA VAL A 69 14.07 3.88 6.96
C VAL A 69 14.05 4.44 5.53
N ASP A 70 15.22 4.72 4.97
CA ASP A 70 15.35 5.14 3.59
C ASP A 70 15.23 3.95 2.62
N VAL A 71 14.33 4.07 1.65
CA VAL A 71 13.90 2.96 0.78
C VAL A 71 13.85 3.36 -0.69
N ASP A 72 13.85 2.38 -1.57
CA ASP A 72 14.01 2.56 -3.02
C ASP A 72 12.69 2.63 -3.80
N ARG A 73 11.54 2.63 -3.12
CA ARG A 73 10.22 2.83 -3.74
C ARG A 73 10.01 4.23 -4.28
N GLY A 74 9.07 4.35 -5.21
CA GLY A 74 8.47 5.63 -5.57
C GLY A 74 7.73 6.28 -4.39
N GLY A 75 7.34 7.54 -4.58
CA GLY A 75 6.69 8.32 -3.52
C GLY A 75 7.67 9.03 -2.59
N LYS A 76 7.11 9.72 -1.60
CA LYS A 76 7.82 10.40 -0.52
C LYS A 76 7.71 9.57 0.77
N ILE A 77 7.76 10.22 1.92
CA ILE A 77 7.61 9.57 3.22
C ILE A 77 6.20 9.04 3.45
N THR A 78 6.09 7.95 4.20
CA THR A 78 4.85 7.43 4.76
C THR A 78 5.11 6.72 6.08
N TRP A 79 4.04 6.26 6.72
CA TRP A 79 4.06 5.49 7.95
C TRP A 79 3.33 4.16 7.75
N HIS A 80 3.87 3.11 8.37
CA HIS A 80 3.25 1.80 8.51
C HIS A 80 3.23 1.40 9.98
N GLY A 81 2.23 0.63 10.39
CA GLY A 81 2.12 0.14 11.76
C GLY A 81 0.93 -0.79 11.95
N PRO A 82 0.68 -1.24 13.19
CA PRO A 82 -0.48 -2.07 13.52
C PRO A 82 -1.80 -1.40 13.11
N GLY A 83 -2.73 -2.20 12.58
CA GLY A 83 -4.02 -1.73 12.07
C GLY A 83 -3.96 -1.17 10.64
N GLN A 84 -2.82 -1.29 9.96
CA GLN A 84 -2.65 -0.95 8.55
C GLN A 84 -2.27 -2.20 7.77
N LEU A 85 -3.12 -2.64 6.84
CA LEU A 85 -2.81 -3.74 5.95
C LEU A 85 -1.83 -3.27 4.87
N VAL A 86 -0.69 -3.93 4.76
CA VAL A 86 0.32 -3.69 3.73
C VAL A 86 0.34 -4.85 2.75
N GLY A 87 0.33 -4.53 1.46
CA GLY A 87 0.43 -5.48 0.37
C GLY A 87 1.67 -5.24 -0.47
N TYR A 88 2.47 -6.28 -0.68
CA TYR A 88 3.62 -6.26 -1.58
C TYR A 88 3.44 -7.24 -2.74
N PRO A 89 2.80 -6.82 -3.85
CA PRO A 89 2.74 -7.64 -5.04
C PRO A 89 4.10 -7.67 -5.74
N ILE A 90 4.65 -8.86 -5.88
CA ILE A 90 5.85 -9.21 -6.65
C ILE A 90 5.37 -9.93 -7.92
N VAL A 91 5.09 -9.13 -8.95
CA VAL A 91 4.35 -9.54 -10.15
C VAL A 91 5.14 -9.14 -11.38
N ARG A 92 5.23 -10.04 -12.36
CA ARG A 92 5.78 -9.73 -13.68
C ARG A 92 4.80 -8.89 -14.50
N LEU A 93 5.25 -7.75 -14.98
CA LEU A 93 4.46 -6.88 -15.85
C LEU A 93 4.62 -7.29 -17.32
N PRO A 94 3.58 -7.13 -18.15
CA PRO A 94 3.67 -7.29 -19.61
C PRO A 94 4.71 -6.34 -20.22
N ASP A 95 5.24 -6.73 -21.39
CA ASP A 95 6.10 -5.87 -22.22
C ASP A 95 5.25 -5.26 -23.36
N PRO A 96 5.27 -3.93 -23.58
CA PRO A 96 6.05 -2.92 -22.84
C PRO A 96 5.52 -2.66 -21.43
N VAL A 97 6.45 -2.43 -20.50
CA VAL A 97 6.12 -2.12 -19.09
C VAL A 97 5.37 -0.79 -18.98
N ASP A 98 4.13 -0.85 -18.50
CA ASP A 98 3.33 0.32 -18.13
C ASP A 98 3.09 0.38 -16.62
N VAL A 99 3.93 1.17 -15.94
CA VAL A 99 3.84 1.38 -14.48
C VAL A 99 2.58 2.17 -14.10
N VAL A 100 2.13 3.10 -14.95
CA VAL A 100 0.96 3.94 -14.67
C VAL A 100 -0.30 3.08 -14.70
N ALA A 101 -0.46 2.24 -15.74
CA ALA A 101 -1.57 1.29 -15.82
C ALA A 101 -1.59 0.33 -14.62
N TYR A 102 -0.43 -0.15 -14.18
CA TYR A 102 -0.32 -1.00 -12.99
C TYR A 102 -0.72 -0.27 -11.69
N VAL A 103 -0.30 0.98 -11.52
CA VAL A 103 -0.77 1.82 -10.41
C VAL A 103 -2.28 2.02 -10.48
N ARG A 104 -2.86 2.28 -11.66
CA ARG A 104 -4.31 2.42 -11.83
C ARG A 104 -5.09 1.15 -11.49
N ARG A 105 -4.57 -0.04 -11.84
CA ARG A 105 -5.14 -1.34 -11.42
C ARG A 105 -5.08 -1.52 -9.91
N THR A 106 -3.95 -1.15 -9.30
CA THR A 106 -3.79 -1.17 -7.84
C THR A 106 -4.79 -0.22 -7.15
N GLU A 107 -4.98 0.98 -7.68
CA GLU A 107 -6.02 1.91 -7.20
C GLU A 107 -7.41 1.30 -7.34
N GLN A 108 -7.70 0.61 -8.45
CA GLN A 108 -9.02 0.00 -8.67
C GLN A 108 -9.32 -1.09 -7.65
N LEU A 109 -8.37 -2.01 -7.45
CA LEU A 109 -8.46 -3.05 -6.42
C LEU A 109 -8.83 -2.45 -5.06
N LEU A 110 -8.15 -1.37 -4.67
CA LEU A 110 -8.35 -0.72 -3.38
C LEU A 110 -9.66 0.07 -3.29
N ILE A 111 -10.13 0.64 -4.40
CA ILE A 111 -11.46 1.26 -4.50
C ILE A 111 -12.55 0.21 -4.31
N ASP A 112 -12.42 -0.94 -4.98
CA ASP A 112 -13.41 -2.03 -4.90
C ASP A 112 -13.44 -2.63 -3.49
N VAL A 113 -12.28 -2.76 -2.83
CA VAL A 113 -12.18 -3.13 -1.41
C VAL A 113 -12.93 -2.11 -0.53
N CYS A 114 -12.72 -0.81 -0.72
CA CYS A 114 -13.43 0.23 0.05
C CYS A 114 -14.95 0.13 -0.16
N ALA A 115 -15.39 -0.09 -1.40
CA ALA A 115 -16.80 -0.21 -1.77
C ALA A 115 -17.49 -1.40 -1.07
N GLU A 116 -16.80 -2.52 -0.87
CA GLU A 116 -17.34 -3.67 -0.13
C GLU A 116 -17.63 -3.37 1.35
N PHE A 117 -16.94 -2.39 1.93
CA PHE A 117 -17.24 -1.90 3.29
C PHE A 117 -18.27 -0.77 3.32
N GLY A 118 -18.76 -0.34 2.16
CA GLY A 118 -19.70 0.78 2.01
C GLY A 118 -19.02 2.16 1.99
N LEU A 119 -17.70 2.23 1.80
CA LEU A 119 -16.98 3.48 1.69
C LEU A 119 -16.84 3.91 0.22
N ALA A 120 -17.45 5.04 -0.14
CA ALA A 120 -17.27 5.65 -1.45
C ALA A 120 -15.91 6.35 -1.54
N ALA A 121 -14.93 5.65 -2.14
CA ALA A 121 -13.59 6.16 -2.37
C ALA A 121 -13.26 6.18 -3.87
N GLY A 122 -12.24 6.95 -4.25
CA GLY A 122 -11.85 7.14 -5.64
C GLY A 122 -10.42 7.61 -5.82
N ARG A 123 -10.15 8.15 -7.01
CA ARG A 123 -8.85 8.70 -7.40
C ARG A 123 -8.89 10.21 -7.31
N VAL A 124 -7.75 10.81 -6.97
CA VAL A 124 -7.52 12.25 -7.13
C VAL A 124 -6.44 12.44 -8.20
N GLU A 125 -6.73 13.25 -9.20
CA GLU A 125 -5.82 13.44 -10.34
C GLU A 125 -4.45 13.97 -9.88
N GLY A 126 -3.38 13.40 -10.42
CA GLY A 126 -2.01 13.70 -10.00
C GLY A 126 -1.59 13.15 -8.63
N ARG A 127 -2.49 12.48 -7.87
CA ARG A 127 -2.20 12.01 -6.50
C ARG A 127 -2.46 10.50 -6.35
N SER A 128 -1.41 9.70 -6.49
CA SER A 128 -1.52 8.23 -6.36
C SER A 128 -2.07 7.79 -5.00
N GLY A 129 -2.87 6.73 -5.04
CA GLY A 129 -3.55 6.17 -3.88
C GLY A 129 -5.07 6.27 -4.01
N VAL A 130 -5.76 5.86 -2.95
CA VAL A 130 -7.22 5.88 -2.88
C VAL A 130 -7.67 6.88 -1.83
N TRP A 131 -8.68 7.66 -2.18
CA TRP A 131 -9.09 8.86 -1.48
C TRP A 131 -10.60 8.87 -1.24
N VAL A 132 -10.99 9.25 -0.03
CA VAL A 132 -12.34 9.73 0.23
C VAL A 132 -12.43 11.15 -0.31
N PRO A 133 -13.47 11.49 -1.11
CA PRO A 133 -13.63 12.84 -1.65
C PRO A 133 -13.83 13.87 -0.54
N GLU A 134 -13.64 15.14 -0.89
CA GLU A 134 -14.00 16.26 -0.03
C GLU A 134 -15.49 16.22 0.30
N ASP A 135 -15.81 16.50 1.57
CA ASP A 135 -17.16 16.52 2.12
C ASP A 135 -17.22 17.50 3.32
N ASP A 136 -18.34 17.52 4.04
CA ASP A 136 -18.54 18.41 5.19
C ASP A 136 -17.53 18.20 6.34
N ARG A 137 -16.75 17.10 6.31
CA ARG A 137 -15.71 16.81 7.31
C ARG A 137 -14.35 17.38 6.91
N GLY A 138 -14.22 17.93 5.70
CA GLY A 138 -13.02 18.63 5.23
C GLY A 138 -12.52 18.15 3.87
N PRO A 139 -11.25 18.44 3.52
CA PRO A 139 -10.70 18.15 2.21
C PRO A 139 -10.66 16.65 1.93
N ALA A 140 -10.30 16.26 0.71
CA ALA A 140 -10.07 14.86 0.37
C ALA A 140 -9.09 14.18 1.36
N ARG A 141 -9.37 12.92 1.71
CA ARG A 141 -8.58 12.17 2.72
C ARG A 141 -8.09 10.85 2.15
N LYS A 142 -6.79 10.57 2.24
CA LYS A 142 -6.20 9.33 1.72
C LYS A 142 -6.49 8.17 2.66
N VAL A 143 -7.17 7.13 2.16
CA VAL A 143 -7.41 5.87 2.90
C VAL A 143 -6.39 4.78 2.56
N ALA A 144 -5.80 4.85 1.35
CA ALA A 144 -4.77 3.92 0.94
C ALA A 144 -3.62 4.59 0.17
N ALA A 145 -2.39 4.22 0.48
CA ALA A 145 -1.18 4.70 -0.17
C ALA A 145 -0.63 3.65 -1.15
N ILE A 146 -0.01 4.12 -2.24
CA ILE A 146 0.62 3.27 -3.25
C ILE A 146 2.01 3.82 -3.53
N GLY A 147 3.02 2.95 -3.42
CA GLY A 147 4.41 3.24 -3.72
C GLY A 147 5.09 1.98 -4.23
N ILE A 148 5.28 1.92 -5.55
CA ILE A 148 5.82 0.74 -6.26
C ILE A 148 7.19 1.08 -6.85
N ARG A 149 8.03 0.05 -7.01
CA ARG A 149 9.21 0.06 -7.86
C ARG A 149 9.07 -1.06 -8.89
N VAL A 150 9.53 -0.84 -10.12
CA VAL A 150 9.68 -1.92 -11.12
C VAL A 150 11.15 -2.07 -11.46
N ALA A 151 11.63 -3.31 -11.47
CA ALA A 151 13.00 -3.65 -11.85
C ALA A 151 12.99 -4.98 -12.61
N ARG A 152 13.68 -5.05 -13.76
CA ARG A 152 13.71 -6.23 -14.65
C ARG A 152 12.31 -6.77 -14.99
N GLY A 153 11.35 -5.85 -15.20
CA GLY A 153 9.96 -6.18 -15.53
C GLY A 153 9.12 -6.74 -14.37
N VAL A 154 9.64 -6.80 -13.13
CA VAL A 154 8.92 -7.32 -11.95
C VAL A 154 8.78 -6.23 -10.89
N THR A 155 7.62 -6.18 -10.23
CA THR A 155 7.29 -5.19 -9.20
C THR A 155 7.92 -5.49 -7.84
N LEU A 156 8.13 -4.44 -7.06
CA LEU A 156 8.56 -4.41 -5.66
C LEU A 156 7.74 -3.35 -4.92
N HIS A 157 7.65 -3.47 -3.60
CA HIS A 157 6.76 -2.67 -2.75
C HIS A 157 5.30 -2.87 -3.15
N GLY A 158 4.44 -1.85 -3.01
CA GLY A 158 3.03 -2.04 -3.27
C GLY A 158 2.16 -0.97 -2.65
N PHE A 159 1.23 -1.40 -1.80
CA PHE A 159 0.20 -0.55 -1.23
C PHE A 159 0.08 -0.72 0.29
N SER A 160 -0.58 0.24 0.92
CA SER A 160 -1.08 0.11 2.28
C SER A 160 -2.50 0.66 2.40
N VAL A 161 -3.35 0.01 3.22
CA VAL A 161 -4.72 0.41 3.50
C VAL A 161 -4.87 0.63 5.00
N ASN A 162 -5.31 1.83 5.38
CA ASN A 162 -5.56 2.17 6.77
C ASN A 162 -6.88 1.53 7.22
N CYS A 163 -6.79 0.53 8.11
CA CYS A 163 -7.95 -0.20 8.61
C CYS A 163 -8.43 0.45 9.92
N ASP A 164 -7.77 0.12 11.03
CA ASP A 164 -8.01 0.63 12.38
C ASP A 164 -6.74 1.19 13.03
N CYS A 165 -5.71 1.51 12.22
CA CYS A 165 -4.48 2.11 12.70
C CYS A 165 -4.69 3.49 13.36
N ASP A 166 -3.79 3.83 14.28
CA ASP A 166 -3.71 5.16 14.86
C ASP A 166 -3.21 6.17 13.81
N LEU A 167 -4.10 7.08 13.41
CA LEU A 167 -3.80 8.11 12.41
C LEU A 167 -2.87 9.21 12.94
N GLY A 168 -2.69 9.34 14.26
CA GLY A 168 -1.82 10.35 14.88
C GLY A 168 -0.34 10.20 14.52
N PHE A 169 0.08 9.04 13.98
CA PHE A 169 1.42 8.88 13.41
C PHE A 169 1.62 9.67 12.11
N PHE A 170 0.55 9.97 11.35
CA PHE A 170 0.66 10.78 10.14
C PHE A 170 0.87 12.27 10.44
N ASP A 171 0.47 12.75 11.61
CA ASP A 171 0.62 14.16 12.03
C ASP A 171 2.09 14.58 12.21
N ARG A 172 3.00 13.61 12.33
CA ARG A 172 4.44 13.84 12.51
C ARG A 172 5.20 14.03 11.20
N ILE A 173 4.54 13.83 10.06
CA ILE A 173 5.15 13.89 8.73
C ILE A 173 4.34 14.78 7.80
N VAL A 174 4.90 15.12 6.65
CA VAL A 174 4.11 15.60 5.51
C VAL A 174 3.86 14.40 4.60
N PRO A 175 2.76 13.64 4.80
CA PRO A 175 2.57 12.37 4.12
C PRO A 175 2.46 12.58 2.61
N CYS A 176 3.26 11.85 1.84
CA CYS A 176 3.35 12.03 0.39
C CYS A 176 3.72 13.47 -0.08
N GLY A 177 4.19 14.36 0.81
CA GLY A 177 4.44 15.78 0.51
C GLY A 177 3.18 16.62 0.31
N ILE A 178 2.01 16.11 0.70
CA ILE A 178 0.71 16.76 0.48
C ILE A 178 0.29 17.44 1.79
N ARG A 179 0.08 18.77 1.73
CA ARG A 179 -0.27 19.60 2.89
C ARG A 179 -1.73 20.05 2.92
N ASP A 180 -2.43 19.89 1.80
CA ASP A 180 -3.80 20.37 1.57
C ASP A 180 -4.83 19.24 1.57
N ALA A 181 -4.48 18.07 2.12
CA ALA A 181 -5.34 16.90 2.19
C ALA A 181 -5.08 16.11 3.48
N GLY A 182 -6.09 15.36 3.92
CA GLY A 182 -5.98 14.53 5.11
C GLY A 182 -5.53 13.09 4.83
N VAL A 183 -5.33 12.34 5.91
CA VAL A 183 -5.23 10.89 5.92
C VAL A 183 -6.42 10.35 6.73
N THR A 184 -6.98 9.22 6.33
CA THR A 184 -8.11 8.59 7.01
C THR A 184 -7.95 7.07 7.06
N SER A 185 -8.88 6.38 7.71
CA SER A 185 -8.95 4.92 7.80
C SER A 185 -10.37 4.44 7.57
N LEU A 186 -10.55 3.17 7.22
CA LEU A 186 -11.89 2.56 7.09
C LEU A 186 -12.68 2.72 8.39
N THR A 187 -12.02 2.54 9.53
CA THR A 187 -12.62 2.72 10.85
C THR A 187 -13.09 4.15 11.10
N ALA A 188 -12.26 5.15 10.78
CA ALA A 188 -12.60 6.56 10.98
C ALA A 188 -13.76 7.00 10.07
N GLU A 189 -13.80 6.52 8.83
CA GLU A 189 -14.83 6.90 7.87
C GLU A 189 -16.18 6.24 8.13
N LEU A 190 -16.19 4.99 8.61
CA LEU A 190 -17.41 4.21 8.80
C LEU A 190 -17.94 4.22 10.24
N GLY A 191 -17.22 4.86 11.18
CA GLY A 191 -17.64 5.00 12.58
C GLY A 191 -17.74 3.69 13.34
N ARG A 192 -17.10 2.62 12.86
CA ARG A 192 -17.05 1.29 13.50
C ARG A 192 -15.70 0.63 13.26
N PRO A 193 -15.20 -0.23 14.16
CA PRO A 193 -13.94 -0.93 13.95
C PRO A 193 -13.99 -1.76 12.66
N ILE A 194 -13.01 -1.53 11.78
CA ILE A 194 -12.71 -2.34 10.59
C ILE A 194 -11.23 -2.71 10.70
N THR A 195 -10.96 -3.95 11.08
CA THR A 195 -9.61 -4.43 11.39
C THR A 195 -8.90 -4.92 10.13
N VAL A 196 -7.58 -5.11 10.22
CA VAL A 196 -6.81 -5.81 9.17
C VAL A 196 -7.40 -7.20 8.89
N ALA A 197 -7.87 -7.92 9.91
CA ALA A 197 -8.46 -9.25 9.75
C ALA A 197 -9.77 -9.21 8.93
N ASP A 198 -10.54 -8.13 9.01
CA ASP A 198 -11.75 -7.94 8.20
C ASP A 198 -11.41 -7.63 6.74
N VAL A 199 -10.39 -6.79 6.51
CA VAL A 199 -10.01 -6.28 5.18
C VAL A 199 -9.23 -7.30 4.36
N LEU A 200 -8.39 -8.09 5.02
CA LEU A 200 -7.52 -9.07 4.37
C LEU A 200 -8.26 -10.03 3.41
N PRO A 201 -9.33 -10.73 3.82
CA PRO A 201 -10.04 -11.63 2.90
C PRO A 201 -10.75 -10.88 1.75
N VAL A 202 -11.04 -9.59 1.90
CA VAL A 202 -11.61 -8.75 0.83
C VAL A 202 -10.53 -8.41 -0.19
N VAL A 203 -9.35 -7.98 0.27
CA VAL A 203 -8.19 -7.72 -0.60
C VAL A 203 -7.83 -8.96 -1.41
N GLU A 204 -7.79 -10.14 -0.79
CA GLU A 204 -7.49 -11.40 -1.47
C GLU A 204 -8.42 -11.71 -2.64
N ARG A 205 -9.72 -11.39 -2.52
CA ARG A 205 -10.69 -11.59 -3.61
C ARG A 205 -10.43 -10.67 -4.81
N HIS A 206 -9.93 -9.47 -4.56
CA HIS A 206 -9.65 -8.47 -5.59
C HIS A 206 -8.23 -8.52 -6.15
N LEU A 207 -7.33 -9.33 -5.58
CA LEU A 207 -5.97 -9.53 -6.10
C LEU A 207 -5.89 -9.85 -7.61
N PRO A 208 -6.83 -10.62 -8.22
CA PRO A 208 -6.82 -10.86 -9.67
C PRO A 208 -6.85 -9.58 -10.52
N THR A 209 -7.36 -8.46 -10.00
CA THR A 209 -7.34 -7.15 -10.68
C THR A 209 -5.92 -6.69 -11.03
N LEU A 210 -4.89 -7.14 -10.31
CA LEU A 210 -3.50 -6.77 -10.58
C LEU A 210 -2.93 -7.38 -11.86
N THR A 211 -3.43 -8.56 -12.25
CA THR A 211 -2.93 -9.35 -13.40
C THR A 211 -3.86 -9.31 -14.61
N GLN A 212 -5.01 -8.63 -14.51
CA GLN A 212 -5.88 -8.35 -15.66
C GLN A 212 -5.17 -7.39 -16.62
N VAL A 213 -4.97 -7.84 -17.86
CA VAL A 213 -4.39 -7.07 -18.96
C VAL A 213 -5.45 -6.84 -20.03
#